data_AF-J3H9N6-F1
#
_entry.id   AF-J3H9N6-F1
#
_cell.length_a   1.000
_cell.length_b   1.000
_cell.length_c   1.000
_cell.angle_alpha   90.00
_cell.angle_beta   90.00
_cell.angle_gamma   90.00
#
_symmetry.space_group_name_H-M   'P 1'
#
loop_
_entity.id
_entity.type
_entity.pdbx_description
1 polymer ?
#
loop_
_entity_poly.entity_id
_entity_poly.type
_entity_poly.pdbx_seq_one_letter_code
_entity_poly.pdbx_strand_id
1 'polypeptide(L)' 'MLDDAVIEAARALAEHEGYGYQTAINNTLRRALLNEGKTAQLKQTLTPAELKGLEQKLAEALREIQRVMAPGVRP' A
#
# COMPACT_ATOMS: atom_id res chain seq x y z
N MET A 1 -30.23 0.95 5.72
CA MET A 1 -29.46 2.18 5.97
C MET A 1 -28.23 1.79 6.76
N LEU A 2 -27.09 2.46 6.57
CA LEU A 2 -25.91 2.24 7.42
C LEU A 2 -26.23 2.75 8.82
N ASP A 3 -25.83 2.00 9.85
CA ASP A 3 -26.01 2.42 11.23
C ASP A 3 -25.14 3.65 11.55
N ASP A 4 -25.64 4.50 12.43
CA ASP A 4 -24.94 5.73 12.84
C ASP A 4 -23.53 5.46 13.38
N ALA A 5 -23.33 4.31 14.04
CA ALA A 5 -22.02 3.87 14.51
C ALA A 5 -21.02 3.63 13.37
N VAL A 6 -21.49 3.14 12.22
CA VAL A 6 -20.63 2.91 11.04
C VAL A 6 -20.29 4.24 10.37
N ILE A 7 -21.24 5.18 10.35
CA ILE A 7 -21.03 6.53 9.81
C ILE A 7 -19.97 7.27 10.64
N GLU A 8 -20.04 7.20 11.97
CA GLU A 8 -19.05 7.86 12.82
C GLU A 8 -17.66 7.20 12.76
N ALA A 9 -17.61 5.87 12.67
CA ALA A 9 -16.34 5.19 12.46
C ALA A 9 -15.67 5.62 11.13
N ALA A 10 -16.45 5.74 10.06
CA ALA A 10 -15.95 6.21 8.77
C ALA A 10 -15.53 7.69 8.81
N ARG A 11 -16.19 8.53 9.61
CA ARG A 11 -15.81 9.93 9.81
C ARG A 11 -14.50 10.08 10.58
N ALA A 12 -14.35 9.34 11.69
CA ALA A 12 -13.12 9.32 12.47
C ALA A 12 -11.93 8.83 11.61
N LEU A 13 -12.14 7.83 10.76
CA LEU A 13 -11.13 7.36 9.82
C LEU A 13 -10.75 8.44 8.80
N ALA A 14 -11.74 9.16 8.27
CA ALA A 14 -11.51 10.25 7.32
C ALA A 14 -10.71 11.40 7.94
N GLU A 15 -11.06 11.81 9.16
CA GLU A 15 -10.33 12.84 9.91
C GLU A 15 -8.90 12.42 10.23
N HIS A 16 -8.70 11.17 10.66
CA HIS A 16 -7.37 10.63 10.92
C HIS A 16 -6.48 10.58 9.67
N GLU A 17 -7.04 10.20 8.51
CA GLU A 17 -6.29 10.19 7.24
C GLU A 17 -6.21 11.58 6.57
N GLY A 18 -6.88 12.60 7.10
CA GLY A 18 -6.89 13.97 6.55
C GLY A 18 -7.68 14.10 5.25
N TYR A 19 -8.61 13.18 4.98
CA TYR A 19 -9.44 13.17 3.77
C TYR A 19 -10.90 13.49 4.10
N GLY A 20 -11.66 13.96 3.10
CA GLY A 20 -13.11 14.10 3.24
C GLY A 20 -13.80 12.73 3.36
N TYR A 21 -14.95 12.70 4.04
CA TYR A 21 -15.74 11.48 4.31
C TYR A 21 -15.99 10.61 3.06
N GLN A 22 -16.39 11.23 1.95
CA GLN A 22 -16.63 10.51 0.68
C GLN A 22 -15.36 9.87 0.11
N THR A 23 -14.20 10.52 0.28
CA THR A 23 -12.91 9.99 -0.16
C THR A 23 -12.49 8.79 0.67
N ALA A 24 -12.69 8.84 1.99
CA ALA A 24 -12.42 7.72 2.89
C ALA A 24 -13.30 6.50 2.55
N ILE A 25 -14.59 6.72 2.28
CA ILE A 25 -15.51 5.67 1.80
C ILE A 25 -15.01 5.09 0.48
N ASN A 26 -14.73 5.93 -0.52
CA ASN A 26 -14.30 5.47 -1.83
C ASN A 26 -12.98 4.68 -1.76
N ASN A 27 -12.05 5.08 -0.91
CA ASN A 27 -10.79 4.36 -0.68
C ASN A 27 -11.02 3.03 0.02
N THR A 28 -11.91 3.00 1.02
CA THR A 28 -12.30 1.76 1.71
C THR A 28 -12.97 0.78 0.74
N LEU A 29 -13.91 1.25 -0.08
CA LEU A 29 -14.55 0.45 -1.13
C LEU A 29 -13.55 -0.01 -2.17
N ARG A 30 -12.65 0.86 -2.65
CA ARG A 30 -11.57 0.46 -3.57
C ARG A 30 -10.71 -0.63 -2.94
N ARG A 31 -10.31 -0.49 -1.67
CA ARG A 31 -9.53 -1.50 -0.96
C ARG A 31 -10.31 -2.82 -0.85
N ALA A 32 -11.57 -2.80 -0.46
CA ALA A 32 -12.39 -4.00 -0.35
C ALA A 32 -12.57 -4.69 -1.71
N LEU A 33 -13.00 -3.95 -2.73
CA LEU A 33 -13.27 -4.49 -4.07
C LEU A 33 -12.00 -4.93 -4.82
N LEU A 34 -10.88 -4.22 -4.64
CA LEU A 34 -9.59 -4.59 -5.26
C LEU A 34 -8.88 -5.70 -4.48
N ASN A 35 -9.06 -5.79 -3.15
CA ASN A 35 -8.55 -6.91 -2.35
C ASN A 35 -9.46 -8.13 -2.35
N GLU A 36 -10.71 -8.08 -2.84
CA GLU A 36 -11.53 -9.28 -3.01
C GLU A 36 -10.96 -10.25 -4.06
N GLY A 37 -10.07 -9.79 -4.96
CA GLY A 37 -9.27 -10.67 -5.83
C GLY A 37 -7.87 -10.99 -5.29
N LYS A 38 -7.42 -10.26 -4.27
CA LYS A 38 -6.11 -10.39 -3.62
C LYS A 38 -6.28 -10.05 -2.16
N THR A 39 -6.84 -10.97 -1.39
CA THR A 39 -6.33 -11.14 -0.03
C THR A 39 -4.91 -11.64 -0.21
N ALA A 40 -3.99 -10.73 -0.57
CA ALA A 40 -2.60 -10.95 -0.29
C ALA A 40 -2.60 -11.20 1.20
N GLN A 41 -2.46 -12.47 1.57
CA GLN A 41 -2.10 -12.89 2.90
C GLN A 41 -0.74 -12.25 3.13
N LEU A 42 -0.76 -10.95 3.47
CA LEU A 42 0.38 -10.28 4.04
C LEU A 42 0.59 -11.06 5.32
N LYS A 43 1.59 -11.96 5.28
CA LYS A 43 1.96 -12.76 6.43
C LYS A 43 2.05 -11.79 7.60
N GLN A 44 1.17 -11.97 8.59
CA GLN A 44 1.09 -11.09 9.76
C GLN A 44 2.42 -11.05 10.53
N THR A 45 3.31 -11.99 10.26
CA THR A 45 4.63 -12.08 10.84
C THR A 45 5.67 -12.29 9.74
N LEU A 46 6.53 -11.29 9.55
CA LEU A 46 7.68 -11.33 8.67
C LEU A 46 8.87 -11.84 9.48
N THR A 47 9.52 -12.93 9.05
CA THR A 47 10.73 -13.39 9.73
C THR A 47 11.91 -12.46 9.42
N PRO A 48 12.92 -12.35 10.31
CA PRO A 48 14.12 -11.53 10.04
C PRO A 48 14.85 -11.93 8.75
N ALA A 49 14.78 -13.21 8.38
CA ALA A 49 15.35 -13.72 7.13
C ALA A 49 14.57 -13.24 5.89
N GLU A 50 13.24 -13.23 5.96
CA GLU A 50 12.39 -12.71 4.88
C GLU A 50 12.56 -11.19 4.71
N LEU A 51 12.71 -10.44 5.81
CA LEU A 51 13.00 -9.01 5.76
C LEU A 51 14.33 -8.74 5.05
N LYS A 52 15.39 -9.45 5.44
CA LYS A 52 16.71 -9.33 4.80
C LYS A 52 16.66 -9.69 3.31
N GLY A 53 15.87 -10.69 2.93
CA GLY A 53 15.65 -11.05 1.53
C GLY A 53 14.93 -9.95 0.73
N LEU A 54 13.95 -9.28 1.33
CA LEU A 54 13.25 -8.15 0.71
C LEU A 54 14.15 -6.93 0.56
N GLU A 55 14.97 -6.62 1.57
CA GLU A 55 15.97 -5.54 1.51
C GLU A 55 16.95 -5.77 0.36
N GLN A 56 17.40 -7.01 0.18
CA GLN A 56 18.34 -7.38 -0.87
C GLN A 56 17.72 -7.23 -2.26
N LYS A 57 16.46 -7.65 -2.43
CA LYS A 57 15.69 -7.46 -3.68
C LYS A 57 15.46 -5.98 -3.97
N LEU A 58 15.19 -5.16 -2.94
CA LEU A 58 15.01 -3.72 -3.10
C LEU A 58 16.32 -3.06 -3.55
N ALA A 59 17.45 -3.44 -2.96
CA ALA A 59 18.77 -2.94 -3.36
C ALA A 59 19.11 -3.32 -4.81
N GLU A 60 18.76 -4.52 -5.23
CA GLU A 60 18.97 -4.99 -6.61
C GLU A 60 18.07 -4.25 -7.61
N ALA A 61 16.80 -4.07 -7.28
CA ALA A 61 15.87 -3.28 -8.10
C ALA A 61 16.32 -1.81 -8.22
N LEU A 62 16.82 -1.21 -7.14
CA LEU A 62 17.36 0.15 -7.16
C LEU A 62 18.61 0.27 -8.03
N ARG A 63 19.52 -0.72 -7.98
CA ARG A 63 20.69 -0.77 -8.88
C ARG A 63 20.29 -0.92 -10.33
N GLU A 64 19.28 -1.73 -10.62
CA GLU A 64 18.79 -1.92 -11.98
C GLU A 64 18.13 -0.64 -12.52
N ILE A 65 17.32 0.03 -11.70
CA ILE A 65 16.75 1.34 -12.04
C ILE A 65 17.86 2.35 -12.28
N GLN A 66 18.89 2.41 -11.43
CA GLN A 66 20.04 3.29 -11.63
C GLN A 66 20.84 2.95 -12.90
N ARG A 67 20.97 1.66 -13.24
CA ARG A 67 21.62 1.20 -14.47
C ARG A 67 20.85 1.64 -15.72
N VAL A 68 19.54 1.51 -15.69
CA VAL A 68 18.65 1.89 -16.82
C VAL A 68 18.52 3.42 -16.92
N MET A 69 18.53 4.13 -15.79
CA MET A 69 18.45 5.59 -15.73
C MET A 69 19.82 6.29 -15.83
N ALA A 70 20.93 5.55 -15.83
CA ALA A 70 22.25 6.13 -16.09
C ALA A 70 22.22 6.74 -17.51
N PRO A 71 22.34 8.07 -17.65
CA PRO A 71 22.31 8.71 -18.95
C PRO A 71 23.48 8.17 -19.74
N GLY A 72 23.20 7.66 -20.95
CA GLY A 72 24.16 6.97 -21.80
C GLY A 72 25.53 7.64 -21.78
N VAL A 73 26.52 6.94 -21.22
CA VAL A 73 27.93 7.18 -21.56
C VAL A 73 28.03 6.80 -23.04
N ARG A 74 27.91 7.81 -23.90
CA ARG A 74 28.24 7.69 -25.33
C ARG A 74 29.75 7.42 -25.47
N PRO A 75 30.16 6.69 -26.53
CA PRO A 75 31.55 6.29 -26.77
C PRO A 75 32.53 7.45 -26.89
#